data_AF-A0A4S2S5X6-F1
#
_entry.id   AF-A0A4S2S5X6-F1
#
_cell.length_a   1.000
_cell.length_b   1.000
_cell.length_c   1.000
_cell.angle_alpha   90.00
_cell.angle_beta   90.00
_cell.angle_gamma   90.00
#
_symmetry.space_group_name_H-M   'P 1'
#
loop_
_entity.id
_entity.type
_entity.pdbx_description
1 polymer ?
#
loop_
_entity_poly.entity_id
_entity_poly.type
_entity_poly.pdbx_seq_one_letter_code
_entity_poly.pdbx_strand_id
1 'polypeptide(L)'
;MTAETAVAPRQRPGRTAGLRTAVATVCLSGTLEDKLAAAAAAGFDGVEIFEPDFVASPWSAAEVRSRCADLGLSIDLYQPFRDFDADDPGVLAANLRRAERKFDVMEQLGTDLVLVCSSVSPNAL
;
A
#
# COMPACT_ATOMS: atom_id res chain seq x y z
N MET A 1 -12.44 18.41 22.14
CA MET A 1 -12.19 17.09 22.74
C MET A 1 -12.89 16.05 21.87
N THR A 2 -12.34 15.79 20.69
CA THR A 2 -12.83 14.76 19.76
C THR A 2 -12.03 13.50 20.05
N ALA A 3 -12.74 12.44 20.42
CA ALA A 3 -12.13 11.14 20.67
C ALA A 3 -11.42 10.66 19.40
N GLU A 4 -10.13 10.38 19.52
CA GLU A 4 -9.31 9.75 18.50
C GLU A 4 -9.78 8.29 18.39
N THR A 5 -10.65 8.00 17.42
CA THR A 5 -11.01 6.63 17.09
C THR A 5 -9.78 5.98 16.46
N ALA A 6 -9.00 5.25 17.26
CA ALA A 6 -7.95 4.39 16.73
C ALA A 6 -8.56 3.41 15.72
N VAL A 7 -8.05 3.40 14.48
CA VAL A 7 -8.39 2.38 13.50
C VAL A 7 -7.88 1.05 14.02
N ALA A 8 -8.80 0.15 14.41
CA ALA A 8 -8.41 -1.20 14.81
C ALA A 8 -7.74 -1.90 13.61
N PRO A 9 -6.57 -2.55 13.79
CA PRO A 9 -5.89 -3.24 12.71
C PRO A 9 -6.82 -4.29 12.11
N ARG A 10 -6.94 -4.34 10.78
CA ARG A 10 -7.84 -5.30 10.13
C ARG A 10 -7.36 -6.72 10.41
N GLN A 11 -8.28 -7.61 10.80
CA GLN A 11 -8.03 -9.04 10.79
C GLN A 11 -7.83 -9.49 9.34
N ARG A 12 -6.58 -9.80 8.98
CA ARG A 12 -6.23 -10.36 7.68
C ARG A 12 -6.58 -11.86 7.71
N PRO A 13 -7.33 -12.39 6.74
CA PRO A 13 -7.75 -13.80 6.76
C PRO A 13 -6.50 -14.69 6.81
N GLY A 14 -6.42 -15.53 7.83
CA GLY A 14 -5.30 -16.42 8.06
C GLY A 14 -5.53 -17.77 7.38
N ARG A 15 -4.51 -18.29 6.70
CA ARG A 15 -4.37 -19.74 6.49
C ARG A 15 -4.00 -20.39 7.82
N THR A 16 -4.69 -21.46 8.17
CA THR A 16 -4.38 -22.31 9.31
C THR A 16 -3.07 -23.08 9.05
N ALA A 17 -2.13 -22.98 10.00
CA ALA A 17 -0.82 -23.65 10.07
C ALA A 17 0.28 -23.17 9.09
N GLY A 18 0.84 -21.97 9.31
CA GLY A 18 2.08 -21.49 8.67
C GLY A 18 2.36 -20.00 8.92
N LEU A 19 3.60 -19.55 8.67
CA LEU A 19 3.89 -18.11 8.58
C LEU A 19 3.19 -17.55 7.35
N ARG A 20 2.50 -16.44 7.52
CA ARG A 20 1.84 -15.72 6.43
C ARG A 20 2.89 -15.02 5.56
N THR A 21 2.82 -15.16 4.24
CA THR A 21 3.80 -14.58 3.31
C THR A 21 3.16 -13.53 2.42
N ALA A 22 3.93 -12.48 2.14
CA ALA A 22 3.56 -11.43 1.19
C ALA A 22 4.76 -11.11 0.28
N VAL A 23 4.48 -10.54 -0.88
CA VAL A 23 5.49 -10.07 -1.83
C VAL A 23 5.16 -8.68 -2.35
N ALA A 24 6.17 -7.82 -2.45
CA ALA A 24 6.01 -6.51 -3.07
C ALA A 24 5.95 -6.63 -4.59
N THR A 25 5.02 -5.94 -5.24
CA THR A 25 4.84 -6.00 -6.70
C THR A 25 6.09 -5.52 -7.46
N VAL A 26 6.91 -4.67 -6.84
CA VAL A 26 8.20 -4.22 -7.40
C VAL A 26 9.20 -5.38 -7.60
N CYS A 27 9.06 -6.49 -6.88
CA CYS A 27 9.92 -7.67 -7.00
C CYS A 27 9.58 -8.56 -8.20
N LEU A 28 8.49 -8.24 -8.91
CA LEU A 28 7.97 -9.01 -10.04
C LEU A 28 7.95 -8.15 -11.30
N SER A 29 8.20 -8.76 -12.46
CA SER A 29 8.18 -8.09 -13.76
C SER A 29 6.80 -8.19 -14.42
N GLY A 30 6.53 -7.29 -15.37
CA GLY A 30 5.28 -7.28 -16.13
C GLY A 30 4.30 -6.19 -15.69
N THR A 31 3.07 -6.30 -16.16
CA THR A 31 1.96 -5.41 -15.76
C THR A 31 1.51 -5.72 -14.33
N LEU A 32 0.72 -4.84 -13.69
CA LEU A 32 0.22 -5.11 -12.34
C LEU A 32 -0.62 -6.41 -12.32
N GLU A 33 -1.41 -6.60 -13.37
CA GLU A 33 -2.18 -7.79 -13.70
C GLU A 33 -1.31 -9.07 -13.60
N ASP A 34 -0.18 -9.08 -14.31
CA ASP A 34 0.75 -10.21 -14.38
C ASP A 34 1.36 -10.49 -13.00
N LYS A 35 1.76 -9.43 -12.30
CA LYS A 35 2.40 -9.51 -10.97
C LYS A 35 1.45 -10.10 -9.93
N LEU A 36 0.19 -9.67 -9.91
CA LEU A 36 -0.83 -10.21 -9.00
C LEU A 36 -1.12 -11.68 -9.30
N ALA A 37 -1.26 -12.04 -10.58
CA ALA A 37 -1.48 -13.43 -10.98
C ALA A 37 -0.29 -14.32 -10.60
N ALA A 38 0.94 -13.84 -10.80
CA ALA A 38 2.17 -14.55 -10.42
C ALA A 38 2.29 -14.74 -8.91
N ALA A 39 1.97 -13.72 -8.10
CA ALA A 39 1.97 -13.80 -6.65
C ALA A 39 0.97 -14.86 -6.14
N ALA A 40 -0.25 -14.86 -6.67
CA ALA A 40 -1.27 -15.85 -6.33
C ALA A 40 -0.84 -17.27 -6.72
N ALA A 41 -0.31 -17.45 -7.95
CA ALA A 41 0.16 -18.75 -8.43
C ALA A 41 1.35 -19.30 -7.61
N ALA A 42 2.21 -18.41 -7.07
CA ALA A 42 3.29 -18.77 -6.18
C ALA A 42 2.84 -19.10 -4.74
N GLY A 43 1.56 -18.89 -4.41
CA GLY A 43 0.99 -19.22 -3.11
C GLY A 43 1.27 -18.19 -2.01
N PHE A 44 1.55 -16.93 -2.36
CA PHE A 44 1.58 -15.82 -1.41
C PHE A 44 0.16 -15.56 -0.87
N ASP A 45 0.07 -15.10 0.38
CA ASP A 45 -1.20 -14.79 1.04
C ASP A 45 -1.61 -13.31 0.82
N GLY A 46 -0.68 -12.48 0.37
CA GLY A 46 -0.90 -11.06 0.17
C GLY A 46 0.18 -10.39 -0.67
N VAL A 47 -0.08 -9.14 -1.04
CA VAL A 47 0.83 -8.31 -1.83
C VAL A 47 1.04 -6.95 -1.18
N GLU A 48 2.20 -6.38 -1.44
CA GLU A 48 2.51 -4.99 -1.13
C GLU A 48 2.48 -4.20 -2.44
N ILE A 49 1.52 -3.28 -2.58
CA ILE A 49 1.30 -2.55 -3.82
C ILE A 49 2.32 -1.43 -3.93
N PHE A 50 3.16 -1.53 -4.96
CA PHE A 50 4.09 -0.48 -5.35
C PHE A 50 3.35 0.61 -6.15
N GLU A 51 3.36 1.84 -5.68
CA GLU A 51 2.63 2.98 -6.25
C GLU A 51 2.92 3.18 -7.75
N PRO A 52 4.17 3.09 -8.24
CA PRO A 52 4.43 3.14 -9.68
C PRO A 52 3.74 2.05 -10.49
N ASP A 53 3.62 0.83 -9.96
CA ASP A 53 2.88 -0.25 -10.65
C ASP A 53 1.39 0.07 -10.71
N PHE A 54 0.83 0.63 -9.62
CA PHE A 54 -0.56 1.06 -9.57
C PHE A 54 -0.85 2.23 -10.52
N VAL A 55 -0.01 3.27 -10.50
CA VAL A 55 -0.17 4.45 -11.36
C VAL A 55 -0.05 4.11 -12.85
N ALA A 56 0.76 3.11 -13.20
CA ALA A 56 0.90 2.63 -14.57
C ALA A 56 -0.23 1.66 -15.00
N SER A 57 -1.00 1.13 -14.05
CA SER A 57 -2.11 0.23 -14.35
C SER A 57 -3.32 1.00 -14.91
N PRO A 58 -4.10 0.40 -15.83
CA PRO A 58 -5.37 0.99 -16.27
C PRO A 58 -6.48 0.86 -15.20
N TRP A 59 -6.26 0.10 -14.12
CA TRP A 59 -7.25 -0.16 -13.10
C TRP A 59 -7.37 0.94 -12.05
N SER A 60 -8.59 1.20 -11.64
CA SER A 60 -8.89 1.93 -10.41
C SER A 60 -8.48 1.13 -9.16
N ALA A 61 -8.32 1.83 -8.04
CA ALA A 61 -8.00 1.20 -6.75
C ALA A 61 -9.05 0.14 -6.34
N ALA A 62 -10.33 0.39 -6.63
CA ALA A 62 -11.41 -0.56 -6.37
C ALA A 62 -11.30 -1.83 -7.23
N GLU A 63 -10.91 -1.69 -8.50
CA GLU A 63 -10.67 -2.83 -9.40
C GLU A 63 -9.46 -3.66 -8.95
N VAL A 64 -8.37 -3.02 -8.52
CA VAL A 64 -7.21 -3.72 -7.94
C VAL A 64 -7.63 -4.52 -6.70
N ARG A 65 -8.41 -3.90 -5.80
CA ARG A 65 -8.94 -4.59 -4.61
C ARG A 65 -9.80 -5.79 -4.98
N SER A 66 -10.72 -5.63 -5.94
CA SER A 66 -11.57 -6.72 -6.43
C SER A 66 -10.72 -7.85 -7.01
N ARG A 67 -9.71 -7.50 -7.82
CA ARG A 67 -8.83 -8.48 -8.45
C ARG A 67 -8.02 -9.26 -7.43
N CYS A 68 -7.46 -8.60 -6.42
CA CYS A 68 -6.76 -9.29 -5.33
C CYS A 68 -7.69 -10.24 -4.59
N ALA A 69 -8.93 -9.83 -4.28
CA ALA A 69 -9.92 -10.69 -3.64
C ALA A 69 -10.26 -11.94 -4.48
N ASP A 70 -10.46 -11.77 -5.79
CA ASP A 70 -10.71 -12.89 -6.72
C ASP A 70 -9.54 -13.89 -6.77
N LEU A 71 -8.31 -13.40 -6.58
CA LEU A 71 -7.09 -14.21 -6.54
C LEU A 71 -6.78 -14.78 -5.15
N GLY A 72 -7.58 -14.46 -4.13
CA GLY A 72 -7.31 -14.86 -2.74
C GLY A 72 -6.14 -14.12 -2.08
N LEU A 73 -5.73 -12.96 -2.62
CA LEU A 73 -4.67 -12.11 -2.08
C LEU A 73 -5.25 -10.97 -1.25
N SER A 74 -4.64 -10.66 -0.11
CA SER A 74 -4.84 -9.37 0.55
C SER A 74 -3.92 -8.29 -0.02
N ILE A 75 -4.26 -7.02 0.23
CA ILE A 75 -3.37 -5.88 0.01
C ILE A 75 -2.83 -5.44 1.37
N ASP A 76 -1.59 -5.81 1.64
CA ASP A 76 -0.99 -5.74 2.98
C ASP A 76 -0.30 -4.42 3.29
N LEU A 77 0.10 -3.70 2.25
CA LEU A 77 0.89 -2.48 2.35
C LEU A 77 0.78 -1.68 1.05
N TYR A 78 0.71 -0.36 1.15
CA TYR A 78 0.92 0.55 0.02
C TYR A 78 2.29 1.23 0.15
N GLN A 79 3.08 1.26 -0.92
CA GLN A 79 4.44 1.79 -0.83
C GLN A 79 4.95 2.34 -2.17
N PRO A 80 5.98 3.20 -2.18
CA PRO A 80 6.53 3.91 -1.03
C PRO A 80 5.80 5.25 -0.83
N PHE A 81 5.95 5.83 0.35
CA PHE A 81 5.79 7.26 0.56
C PHE A 81 7.16 7.84 0.90
N ARG A 82 7.71 8.63 -0.04
CA ARG A 82 9.03 9.25 0.10
C ARG A 82 8.90 10.71 0.50
N ASP A 83 9.96 11.19 1.17
CA ASP A 83 10.18 12.60 1.50
C ASP A 83 9.00 13.23 2.24
N PHE A 84 8.56 12.55 3.30
CA PHE A 84 7.41 12.96 4.10
C PHE A 84 7.78 13.98 5.17
N ASP A 85 8.82 13.69 5.97
CA ASP A 85 9.32 14.60 6.98
C ASP A 85 10.00 15.82 6.34
N ALA A 86 9.85 16.98 6.98
CA ALA A 86 10.46 18.23 6.52
C ALA A 86 10.60 19.24 7.65
N ASP A 87 11.73 19.94 7.71
CA ASP A 87 12.02 20.99 8.71
C ASP A 87 11.25 22.28 8.43
N ASP A 88 11.05 22.60 7.14
CA ASP A 88 10.21 23.68 6.66
C ASP A 88 8.71 23.36 6.88
N PRO A 89 7.97 24.19 7.66
CA PRO A 89 6.56 23.94 7.94
C PRO A 89 5.66 23.97 6.70
N GLY A 90 6.02 24.73 5.66
CA GLY A 90 5.27 24.81 4.40
C GLY A 90 5.40 23.52 3.58
N VAL A 91 6.60 22.94 3.54
CA VAL A 91 6.87 21.62 2.95
C VAL A 91 6.13 20.53 3.72
N LEU A 92 6.21 20.52 5.05
CA LEU A 92 5.48 19.55 5.87
C LEU A 92 3.97 19.63 5.62
N ALA A 93 3.40 20.84 5.57
CA ALA A 93 1.98 21.03 5.25
C ALA A 93 1.61 20.50 3.85
N ALA A 94 2.51 20.62 2.87
CA ALA A 94 2.30 20.03 1.54
C ALA A 94 2.37 18.50 1.54
N ASN A 95 3.29 17.93 2.33
CA ASN A 95 3.43 16.48 2.50
C ASN A 95 2.23 15.86 3.23
N LEU A 96 1.66 16.55 4.22
CA LEU A 96 0.40 16.14 4.86
C LEU A 96 -0.76 16.08 3.85
N ARG A 97 -0.90 17.08 2.97
CA ARG A 97 -1.90 17.02 1.88
C ARG A 97 -1.66 15.89 0.88
N ARG A 98 -0.40 15.47 0.68
CA ARG A 98 -0.08 14.27 -0.11
C ARG A 98 -0.47 12.99 0.62
N ALA A 99 -0.26 12.94 1.94
CA ALA A 99 -0.67 11.83 2.79
C ALA A 99 -2.18 11.62 2.73
N GLU A 100 -2.97 12.69 2.85
CA GLU A 100 -4.44 12.64 2.73
C GLU A 100 -4.89 11.97 1.43
N ARG A 101 -4.35 12.39 0.28
CA ARG A 101 -4.67 11.76 -1.02
C ARG A 101 -4.24 10.30 -1.11
N LYS A 102 -3.12 9.93 -0.48
CA LYS A 102 -2.70 8.53 -0.39
C LYS A 102 -3.66 7.72 0.47
N PHE A 103 -4.18 8.29 1.56
CA PHE A 103 -5.19 7.64 2.39
C PHE A 103 -6.50 7.40 1.63
N ASP A 104 -6.95 8.34 0.79
CA ASP A 104 -8.12 8.13 -0.08
C ASP A 104 -7.93 6.93 -1.03
N VAL A 105 -6.72 6.77 -1.59
CA VAL A 105 -6.36 5.61 -2.42
C VAL A 105 -6.31 4.33 -1.58
N MET A 106 -5.70 4.38 -0.41
CA MET A 106 -5.56 3.23 0.50
C MET A 106 -6.93 2.72 0.98
N GLU A 107 -7.90 3.61 1.24
CA GLU A 107 -9.26 3.23 1.58
C GLU A 107 -9.93 2.41 0.47
N GLN A 108 -9.77 2.86 -0.78
CA GLN A 108 -10.30 2.15 -1.96
C GLN A 108 -9.59 0.83 -2.21
N LEU A 109 -8.25 0.79 -2.09
CA LEU A 109 -7.45 -0.44 -2.13
C LEU A 109 -7.82 -1.39 -0.97
N GLY A 110 -8.36 -0.86 0.13
CA GLY A 110 -8.72 -1.63 1.32
C GLY A 110 -7.51 -2.00 2.20
N THR A 111 -6.45 -1.19 2.17
CA THR A 111 -5.24 -1.38 3.00
C THR A 111 -5.14 -0.29 4.06
N ASP A 112 -4.55 -0.62 5.20
CA ASP A 112 -4.43 0.24 6.39
C ASP A 112 -2.97 0.61 6.73
N LEU A 113 -2.02 0.15 5.92
CA LEU A 113 -0.60 0.31 6.18
C LEU A 113 0.10 0.96 4.97
N VAL A 114 0.94 1.98 5.24
CA VAL A 114 1.80 2.64 4.25
C VAL A 114 3.24 2.62 4.70
N LEU A 115 4.16 2.34 3.77
CA LEU A 115 5.60 2.42 4.03
C LEU A 115 6.08 3.84 3.78
N VAL A 116 6.52 4.52 4.83
CA VAL A 116 7.18 5.81 4.75
C VAL A 116 8.69 5.58 4.80
N CYS A 117 9.40 5.89 3.72
CA CYS A 117 10.86 5.81 3.73
C CYS A 117 11.43 6.99 4.52
N SER A 118 12.52 6.79 5.25
CA SER A 118 13.35 7.89 5.76
C SER A 118 13.71 8.84 4.60
N SER A 119 13.51 10.15 4.78
CA SER A 119 13.81 11.10 3.72
C SER A 119 15.31 11.20 3.45
N VAL A 120 15.63 11.40 2.17
CA VAL A 120 16.98 11.74 1.69
C VAL A 120 17.01 13.16 1.11
N SER A 121 15.95 13.94 1.36
CA SER A 121 15.82 15.32 0.96
C SER A 121 16.81 16.21 1.73
N PRO A 122 17.35 17.28 1.11
CA PRO A 122 18.10 18.30 1.82
C PRO A 122 17.33 18.98 2.97
N ASN A 123 16.00 18.86 2.98
CA ASN A 123 15.10 19.47 3.96
C ASN A 123 14.56 18.45 4.99
N ALA A 124 15.15 17.26 5.10
CA ALA A 124 14.74 16.25 6.07
C ALA A 124 14.92 16.74 7.52
N LEU A 125 14.08 16.25 8.45
CA LEU A 125 14.08 16.63 9.87
C LEU A 125 15.17 15.94 10.70
#